data_AF-A0A7J7SNW1-F1
#
_entry.id   AF-A0A7J7SNW1-F1
#
_cell.length_a   1.000
_cell.length_b   1.000
_cell.length_c   1.000
_cell.angle_alpha   90.00
_cell.angle_beta   90.00
_cell.angle_gamma   90.00
#
_symmetry.space_group_name_H-M   'P 1'
#
loop_
_entity.id
_entity.type
_entity.pdbx_description
1 polymer ?
#
loop_
_entity_poly.entity_id
_entity_poly.type
_entity_poly.pdbx_seq_one_letter_code
_entity_poly.pdbx_strand_id
1 'polypeptide(L)'
;MAASVARRWWPVVARRGLQPRGGCVCSQRPRSFATERQDRNLLYEHAREGYSALPHLDVEQLCARPEEASRTLEQRKGELRPEDLPAIIVTWQELRQLREQIRSLEEEKGAVAEAVQALLVNRGSGPVQQGGPA
;
A
#
# COMPACT_ATOMS: atom_id res chain seq x y z
N MET A 1 -29.61 19.41 -23.29
CA MET A 1 -29.26 19.38 -21.85
C MET A 1 -30.38 18.70 -21.09
N ALA A 2 -30.17 17.46 -20.64
CA ALA A 2 -30.89 16.73 -19.59
C ALA A 2 -30.62 15.23 -19.82
N ALA A 3 -29.66 14.66 -19.08
CA ALA A 3 -29.45 13.22 -19.04
C ALA A 3 -29.48 12.80 -17.56
N SER A 4 -30.63 12.26 -17.17
CA SER A 4 -30.92 11.71 -15.85
C SER A 4 -30.09 10.45 -15.63
N VAL A 5 -29.25 10.42 -14.59
CA VAL A 5 -28.59 9.19 -14.14
C VAL A 5 -29.22 8.77 -12.82
N ALA A 6 -30.13 7.79 -12.91
CA ALA A 6 -30.79 7.19 -11.77
C ALA A 6 -29.76 6.42 -10.93
N ARG A 7 -29.50 6.89 -9.70
CA ARG A 7 -28.71 6.16 -8.71
C ARG A 7 -29.55 5.01 -8.16
N ARG A 8 -29.31 3.80 -8.65
CA ARG A 8 -29.97 2.57 -8.18
C ARG A 8 -29.38 2.18 -6.82
N TRP A 9 -30.09 2.53 -5.75
CA TRP A 9 -29.82 2.05 -4.39
C TRP A 9 -30.19 0.57 -4.31
N TRP A 10 -29.29 -0.26 -3.81
CA TRP A 10 -29.54 -1.68 -3.57
C TRP A 10 -30.07 -1.86 -2.14
N PRO A 11 -31.27 -2.41 -1.91
CA PRO A 11 -31.69 -2.76 -0.57
C PRO A 11 -31.10 -4.12 -0.18
N VAL A 12 -30.40 -4.11 0.95
CA VAL A 12 -29.98 -5.29 1.70
C VAL A 12 -31.21 -5.92 2.34
N VAL A 13 -31.64 -7.10 1.89
CA VAL A 13 -32.04 -8.22 2.76
C VAL A 13 -32.10 -9.52 1.94
N ALA A 14 -31.27 -10.51 2.28
CA ALA A 14 -31.53 -11.91 1.93
C ALA A 14 -31.58 -12.71 3.23
N ARG A 15 -32.74 -13.30 3.51
CA ARG A 15 -33.03 -14.10 4.69
C ARG A 15 -32.24 -15.42 4.66
N ARG A 16 -31.75 -15.78 5.85
CA ARG A 16 -31.15 -17.07 6.23
C ARG A 16 -31.97 -18.27 5.74
N GLY A 17 -31.36 -19.08 4.88
CA GLY A 17 -31.68 -20.49 4.72
C GLY A 17 -30.62 -21.31 5.48
N LEU A 18 -31.06 -22.09 6.46
CA LEU A 18 -30.26 -23.10 7.13
C LEU A 18 -30.12 -24.32 6.22
N GLN A 19 -28.90 -24.72 5.87
CA GLN A 19 -28.61 -26.13 5.56
C GLN A 19 -27.24 -26.55 6.11
N PRO A 20 -27.11 -27.81 6.56
CA PRO A 20 -26.06 -28.24 7.48
C PRO A 20 -24.90 -28.95 6.78
N ARG A 21 -23.76 -28.97 7.48
CA ARG A 21 -22.67 -29.97 7.45
C ARG A 21 -22.15 -30.43 6.08
N GLY A 22 -20.93 -30.01 5.76
CA GLY A 22 -20.03 -30.79 4.92
C GLY A 22 -18.87 -29.97 4.35
N GLY A 23 -17.66 -30.19 4.87
CA GLY A 23 -16.41 -29.81 4.21
C GLY A 23 -15.77 -28.51 4.68
N CYS A 24 -14.52 -28.62 5.16
CA CYS A 24 -13.63 -27.47 5.23
C CYS A 24 -13.35 -27.04 3.78
N VAL A 25 -14.04 -26.00 3.32
CA VAL A 25 -13.68 -25.31 2.07
C VAL A 25 -12.48 -24.44 2.40
N CYS A 26 -11.31 -25.07 2.55
CA CYS A 26 -10.08 -24.38 2.22
C CYS A 26 -10.31 -23.88 0.80
N SER A 27 -10.22 -22.56 0.58
CA SER A 27 -10.29 -21.93 -0.72
C SER A 27 -9.17 -22.45 -1.63
N GLN A 28 -9.31 -23.68 -2.13
CA GLN A 28 -8.45 -24.28 -3.12
C GLN A 28 -8.84 -23.70 -4.48
N ARG A 29 -8.52 -22.43 -4.68
CA ARG A 29 -8.20 -22.00 -6.04
C ARG A 29 -6.97 -22.81 -6.43
N PRO A 30 -7.00 -23.58 -7.52
CA PRO A 30 -5.78 -24.21 -8.02
C PRO A 30 -4.90 -23.08 -8.53
N ARG A 31 -4.10 -22.49 -7.65
CA ARG A 31 -3.03 -21.57 -8.06
C ARG A 31 -1.91 -22.46 -8.55
N SER A 32 -1.97 -22.83 -9.83
CA SER A 32 -0.81 -23.34 -10.53
C SER A 32 0.22 -22.21 -10.57
N PHE A 33 1.08 -22.17 -9.55
CA PHE A 33 2.25 -21.28 -9.49
C PHE A 33 3.13 -21.40 -10.75
N ALA A 34 2.98 -22.49 -11.51
CA ALA A 34 3.83 -22.88 -12.61
C ALA A 34 3.48 -22.28 -13.99
N THR A 35 2.26 -21.77 -14.23
CA THR A 35 1.82 -21.49 -15.62
C THR A 35 1.30 -20.08 -15.92
N GLU A 36 0.99 -19.25 -14.91
CA GLU A 36 0.47 -17.88 -15.13
C GLU A 36 1.48 -16.77 -14.75
N ARG A 37 2.72 -17.14 -14.42
CA ARG A 37 3.65 -16.33 -13.60
C ARG A 37 5.04 -16.06 -14.21
N GLN A 38 5.23 -16.09 -15.53
CA GLN A 38 6.59 -15.95 -16.08
C GLN A 38 7.27 -14.61 -15.70
N ASP A 39 6.52 -13.51 -15.54
CA ASP A 39 7.10 -12.20 -15.20
C ASP A 39 6.98 -11.80 -13.72
N ARG A 40 6.32 -12.61 -12.88
CA ARG A 40 6.07 -12.25 -11.47
C ARG A 40 7.11 -12.84 -10.54
N ASN A 41 7.82 -11.98 -9.81
CA ASN A 41 8.74 -12.40 -8.78
C ASN A 41 7.99 -13.08 -7.60
N LEU A 42 8.24 -14.37 -7.38
CA LEU A 42 7.54 -15.16 -6.36
C LEU A 42 7.82 -14.68 -4.92
N LEU A 43 9.03 -14.17 -4.64
CA LEU A 43 9.38 -13.62 -3.33
C LEU A 43 8.57 -12.34 -3.05
N TYR A 44 8.43 -11.49 -4.06
CA TYR A 44 7.60 -10.30 -3.97
C TYR A 44 6.12 -10.65 -3.76
N GLU A 45 5.58 -11.57 -4.54
CA GLU A 45 4.17 -12.01 -4.40
C GLU A 45 3.90 -12.59 -3.00
N HIS A 46 4.84 -13.38 -2.48
CA HIS A 46 4.73 -13.98 -1.15
C HIS A 46 4.74 -12.92 -0.04
N ALA A 47 5.61 -11.92 -0.15
CA ALA A 47 5.65 -10.80 0.79
C ALA A 47 4.41 -9.89 0.66
N ARG A 48 3.93 -9.64 -0.56
CA ARG A 48 2.72 -8.85 -0.83
C ARG A 48 1.47 -9.50 -0.22
N GLU A 49 1.42 -10.83 -0.18
CA GLU A 49 0.34 -11.57 0.48
C GLU A 49 0.48 -11.62 2.03
N GLY A 50 1.55 -11.05 2.58
CA GLY A 50 1.76 -10.94 4.03
C GLY A 50 2.28 -12.21 4.70
N TYR A 51 2.69 -13.23 3.93
CA TYR A 51 3.25 -14.44 4.50
C TYR A 51 4.68 -14.27 5.01
N SER A 52 5.42 -13.33 4.43
CA SER A 52 6.78 -12.98 4.83
C SER A 52 7.02 -11.48 4.68
N ALA A 53 8.10 -10.98 5.28
CA ALA A 53 8.61 -9.66 4.97
C ALA A 53 9.23 -9.63 3.55
N LEU A 54 9.34 -8.44 2.97
CA LEU A 54 10.11 -8.24 1.73
C LEU A 54 11.58 -8.61 1.96
N PRO A 55 12.26 -9.20 0.95
CA PRO A 55 13.69 -9.48 1.05
C PRO A 55 14.50 -8.22 1.38
N HIS A 56 15.43 -8.35 2.33
CA HIS A 56 16.35 -7.28 2.67
C HIS A 56 17.59 -7.37 1.78
N LEU A 57 17.81 -6.36 0.94
CA LEU A 57 18.94 -6.25 0.04
C LEU A 57 19.85 -5.11 0.51
N ASP A 58 21.17 -5.32 0.49
CA ASP A 58 22.15 -4.27 0.78
C ASP A 58 22.33 -3.34 -0.43
N VAL A 59 21.31 -2.52 -0.62
CA VAL A 59 21.24 -1.50 -1.68
C VAL A 59 22.04 -0.25 -1.33
N GLU A 60 22.36 -0.01 -0.06
CA GLU A 60 23.21 1.11 0.34
C GLU A 60 24.64 0.90 -0.13
N GLN A 61 25.19 -0.31 0.06
CA GLN A 61 26.50 -0.65 -0.50
C GLN A 61 26.51 -0.59 -2.03
N LEU A 62 25.42 -1.05 -2.67
CA LEU A 62 25.26 -1.01 -4.12
C LEU A 62 25.31 0.42 -4.66
N CYS A 63 24.57 1.34 -4.03
CA CYS A 63 24.56 2.75 -4.40
C CYS A 63 25.88 3.47 -4.09
N ALA A 64 26.63 3.04 -3.07
CA ALA A 64 27.91 3.63 -2.72
C ALA A 64 29.03 3.32 -3.73
N ARG A 65 28.97 2.17 -4.41
CA ARG A 65 30.01 1.71 -5.35
C ARG A 65 29.41 1.03 -6.60
N PRO A 66 28.65 1.77 -7.42
CA PRO A 66 27.98 1.19 -8.57
C PRO A 66 28.98 0.66 -9.62
N GLU A 67 30.18 1.23 -9.73
CA GLU A 67 31.19 0.81 -10.71
C GLU A 67 31.77 -0.58 -10.38
N GLU A 68 31.98 -0.88 -9.10
CA GLU A 68 32.44 -2.20 -8.65
C GLU A 68 31.38 -3.27 -8.93
N ALA A 69 30.11 -2.94 -8.69
CA ALA A 69 28.98 -3.81 -8.99
C ALA A 69 28.83 -4.04 -10.49
N SER A 70 28.95 -3.00 -11.32
CA SER A 70 28.93 -3.11 -12.79
C SER A 70 30.00 -4.05 -13.32
N ARG A 71 31.27 -3.90 -12.88
CA ARG A 71 32.36 -4.79 -13.30
C ARG A 71 32.09 -6.24 -12.87
N THR A 72 31.54 -6.43 -11.68
CA THR A 72 31.18 -7.77 -11.18
C THR A 72 30.07 -8.40 -12.01
N LEU A 73 29.06 -7.63 -12.40
CA LEU A 73 27.97 -8.09 -13.28
C LEU A 73 28.50 -8.48 -14.66
N GLU A 74 29.39 -7.67 -15.25
CA GLU A 74 30.00 -7.94 -16.55
C GLU A 74 30.76 -9.27 -16.58
N GLN A 75 31.50 -9.57 -15.50
CA GLN A 75 32.25 -10.82 -15.36
C GLN A 75 31.36 -12.04 -15.20
N ARG A 76 30.22 -11.91 -14.49
CA ARG A 76 29.28 -13.02 -14.25
C ARG A 76 28.54 -13.45 -15.51
N LYS A 77 28.44 -12.57 -16.51
CA LYS A 77 27.74 -12.79 -17.79
C LYS A 77 26.30 -13.33 -17.63
N GLY A 78 25.61 -12.91 -16.56
CA GLY A 78 24.25 -13.35 -16.21
C GLY A 78 23.15 -12.67 -17.02
N GLU A 79 21.91 -12.78 -16.55
CA GLU A 79 20.76 -12.11 -17.17
C GLU A 79 20.90 -10.59 -17.11
N LEU A 80 21.14 -10.04 -15.92
CA LEU A 80 21.40 -8.62 -15.73
C LEU A 80 22.78 -8.22 -16.23
N ARG A 81 22.82 -7.07 -16.89
CA ARG A 81 24.03 -6.46 -17.45
C ARG A 81 24.35 -5.12 -16.77
N PRO A 82 25.58 -4.61 -16.93
CA PRO A 82 25.97 -3.33 -16.34
C PRO A 82 25.05 -2.17 -16.72
N GLU A 83 24.45 -2.22 -17.91
CA GLU A 83 23.56 -1.18 -18.43
C GLU A 83 22.21 -1.12 -17.70
N ASP A 84 21.80 -2.22 -17.05
CA ASP A 84 20.55 -2.29 -16.30
C ASP A 84 20.69 -1.68 -14.90
N LEU A 85 21.93 -1.65 -14.37
CA LEU A 85 22.19 -1.25 -12.99
C LEU A 85 21.77 0.20 -12.68
N PRO A 86 22.02 1.20 -13.55
CA PRO A 86 21.54 2.56 -13.33
C PRO A 86 20.03 2.65 -13.14
N ALA A 87 19.24 1.92 -13.95
CA ALA A 87 17.79 1.94 -13.84
C ALA A 87 17.32 1.37 -12.49
N ILE A 88 17.92 0.27 -12.04
CA ILE A 88 17.63 -0.33 -10.73
C ILE A 88 17.93 0.65 -9.59
N ILE A 89 19.08 1.33 -9.65
CA ILE A 89 19.49 2.31 -8.63
C ILE A 89 18.52 3.50 -8.61
N VAL A 90 18.16 4.04 -9.77
CA VAL A 90 17.21 5.17 -9.87
C VAL A 90 15.86 4.78 -9.27
N THR A 91 15.30 3.62 -9.65
CA THR A 91 14.02 3.16 -9.09
C THR A 91 14.07 3.01 -7.56
N TRP A 92 15.20 2.54 -7.01
CA TRP A 92 15.37 2.46 -5.56
C TRP A 92 15.39 3.84 -4.90
N GLN A 93 16.10 4.80 -5.48
CA GLN A 93 16.18 6.17 -4.96
C GLN A 93 14.80 6.87 -5.01
N GLU A 94 14.07 6.72 -6.11
CA GLU A 94 12.71 7.23 -6.25
C GLU A 94 11.77 6.62 -5.20
N LEU A 95 11.87 5.31 -4.94
CA LEU A 95 11.10 4.64 -3.91
C LEU A 95 11.40 5.20 -2.51
N ARG A 96 12.67 5.49 -2.20
CA ARG A 96 13.06 6.13 -0.94
C ARG A 96 12.46 7.52 -0.81
N GLN A 97 12.55 8.33 -1.86
CA GLN A 97 11.97 9.67 -1.89
C GLN A 97 10.45 9.64 -1.71
N LEU A 98 9.76 8.71 -2.39
CA LEU A 98 8.32 8.54 -2.27
C LEU A 98 7.89 8.17 -0.84
N ARG A 99 8.65 7.28 -0.18
CA ARG A 99 8.39 6.91 1.22
C ARG A 99 8.54 8.10 2.16
N GLU A 100 9.54 8.93 1.93
CA GLU A 100 9.75 10.16 2.68
C GLU A 100 8.59 11.15 2.50
N GLN A 101 8.13 11.32 1.26
CA GLN A 101 6.97 12.16 0.95
C GLN A 101 5.69 11.65 1.62
N ILE A 102 5.47 10.33 1.60
CA ILE A 102 4.33 9.71 2.30
C ILE A 102 4.40 10.01 3.79
N ARG A 103 5.58 9.84 4.42
CA ARG A 103 5.75 10.12 5.85
C ARG A 103 5.39 11.57 6.18
N SER A 104 5.90 12.53 5.42
CA SER A 104 5.60 13.96 5.60
C SER A 104 4.10 14.26 5.50
N LEU A 105 3.42 13.67 4.51
CA LEU A 105 1.97 13.83 4.34
C LEU A 105 1.16 13.15 5.46
N GLU A 106 1.63 12.02 5.98
CA GLU A 106 1.01 11.35 7.12
C GLU A 106 1.12 12.17 8.40
N GLU A 107 2.24 12.85 8.61
CA GLU A 107 2.45 13.79 9.72
C GLU A 107 1.55 15.02 9.59
N GLU A 108 1.48 15.63 8.40
CA GLU A 108 0.60 16.78 8.14
C GLU A 108 -0.87 16.42 8.34
N LYS A 109 -1.30 15.25 7.85
CA LYS A 109 -2.65 14.74 8.08
C LYS A 109 -2.97 14.65 9.58
N GLY A 110 -2.02 14.18 10.39
CA GLY A 110 -2.16 14.13 11.85
C GLY A 110 -2.31 15.52 12.45
N ALA A 111 -1.43 16.45 12.09
CA ALA A 111 -1.47 17.83 12.59
C ALA A 111 -2.77 18.56 12.24
N VAL A 112 -3.28 18.37 11.02
CA VAL A 112 -4.57 18.95 10.59
C VAL A 112 -5.73 18.35 11.38
N ALA A 113 -5.74 17.04 11.62
CA ALA A 113 -6.79 16.38 12.42
C ALA A 113 -6.83 16.94 13.85
N GLU A 114 -5.67 17.10 14.49
CA GLU A 114 -5.56 17.71 15.82
C GLU A 114 -6.00 19.17 15.84
N ALA A 115 -5.61 19.96 14.84
CA ALA A 115 -6.03 21.36 14.72
C ALA A 115 -7.55 21.48 14.60
N VAL A 116 -8.19 20.62 13.78
CA VAL A 116 -9.66 20.58 13.65
C VAL A 116 -10.32 20.16 14.95
N GLN A 117 -9.80 19.14 15.63
CA GLN A 117 -10.32 18.70 16.92
C GLN A 117 -10.24 19.82 17.97
N ALA A 118 -9.10 20.51 18.06
CA ALA A 118 -8.91 21.64 18.96
C ALA A 118 -9.90 22.78 18.67
N LEU A 119 -10.17 23.09 17.40
CA LEU A 119 -11.17 24.09 17.00
C LEU A 119 -12.59 23.69 17.42
N LEU A 120 -12.96 22.41 17.27
CA LEU A 120 -14.27 21.91 17.69
C LEU A 120 -14.45 21.98 19.21
N VAL A 121 -13.43 21.59 19.97
CA VAL A 121 -13.45 21.66 21.45
C VAL A 121 -13.56 23.11 21.93
N ASN A 122 -12.78 24.03 21.35
CA ASN A 122 -12.82 25.45 21.70
C ASN A 122 -14.19 26.08 21.38
N ARG A 123 -14.76 25.76 20.21
CA ARG A 123 -16.08 26.27 19.80
C ARG A 123 -17.24 25.68 20.61
N GLY A 124 -17.12 24.44 21.08
CA GLY A 124 -18.09 23.79 21.99
C GLY A 124 -18.03 24.29 23.44
N SER A 125 -16.99 25.06 23.79
CA SER A 125 -16.75 25.57 25.16
C SER A 125 -17.13 27.05 25.33
N GLY A 126 -17.79 27.66 24.34
CA GLY A 126 -18.30 29.03 24.48
C GLY A 126 -19.33 29.14 25.61
N PRO A 127 -19.31 30.19 26.44
CA PRO A 127 -20.24 30.32 27.55
C PRO A 127 -21.67 30.34 27.01
N VAL A 128 -22.44 29.32 27.36
CA VAL A 128 -23.91 29.40 27.33
C VAL A 128 -24.27 30.47 28.35
N GLN A 129 -24.39 31.72 27.91
CA GLN A 129 -25.12 32.73 28.68
C GLN A 129 -26.54 32.20 28.81
N GLN A 130 -26.81 31.58 29.96
CA GLN A 130 -28.16 31.27 30.39
C GLN A 130 -28.87 32.61 30.58
N GLY A 131 -29.69 32.98 29.60
CA GLY A 131 -30.77 33.94 29.82
C GLY A 131 -31.73 33.32 30.83
N GLY A 132 -31.62 33.74 32.09
CA GLY A 132 -32.57 33.44 33.16
C GLY A 132 -33.39 34.71 33.46
N PRO A 133 -34.74 34.63 33.48
CA PRO A 133 -35.63 35.79 33.62
C PRO A 133 -35.83 36.21 35.08
N ALA A 134 -35.96 37.52 35.30
CA ALA A 134 -36.78 38.12 36.36
C ALA A 134 -37.10 39.57 35.99
#